data_AF-A0A7X5CB62-F1
#
_entry.id   AF-A0A7X5CB62-F1
#
_cell.length_a   1.000
_cell.length_b   1.000
_cell.length_c   1.000
_cell.angle_alpha   90.00
_cell.angle_beta   90.00
_cell.angle_gamma   90.00
#
_symmetry.space_group_name_H-M   'P 1'
#
loop_
_entity.id
_entity.type
_entity.pdbx_description
1 polymer ?
#
loop_
_entity_poly.entity_id
_entity_poly.type
_entity_poly.pdbx_seq_one_letter_code
_entity_poly.pdbx_strand_id
1 'polypeptide(L)' 'MKSFKDIDGNNVSFENINELVLDLQTDIVTDDVTAYLVCVEDRTYEVSKKTYQAIESKK' A
#
# COMPACT_ATOMS: atom_id res chain seq x y z
N MET A 1 12.35 -8.81 8.88
CA MET A 1 12.47 -7.78 7.84
C MET A 1 12.03 -8.28 6.45
N LYS A 2 10.84 -7.86 6.02
CA LYS A 2 10.29 -8.01 4.67
C LYS A 2 10.24 -6.64 4.00
N SER A 3 9.95 -6.58 2.70
CA SER A 3 9.78 -5.31 1.99
C SER A 3 8.79 -5.39 0.84
N PHE A 4 8.29 -4.22 0.41
CA PHE A 4 7.55 -4.01 -0.83
C PHE A 4 8.12 -2.82 -1.59
N LYS A 5 7.69 -2.62 -2.84
CA LYS A 5 8.05 -1.45 -3.64
C LYS A 5 6.95 -0.41 -3.62
N ASP A 6 7.32 0.85 -3.35
CA ASP A 6 6.45 2.00 -3.58
C ASP A 6 6.26 2.29 -5.07
N ILE A 7 5.46 3.30 -5.40
CA ILE A 7 5.16 3.70 -6.78
C ILE A 7 6.40 4.18 -7.55
N ASP A 8 7.38 4.76 -6.83
CA ASP A 8 8.66 5.23 -7.37
C ASP A 8 9.71 4.10 -7.50
N GLY A 9 9.39 2.90 -7.02
CA GLY A 9 10.24 1.71 -7.09
C GLY A 9 11.25 1.57 -5.95
N ASN A 10 11.18 2.43 -4.93
CA ASN A 10 11.98 2.32 -3.71
C ASN A 10 11.48 1.15 -2.86
N ASN A 11 12.41 0.53 -2.13
CA ASN A 11 12.05 -0.52 -1.17
C ASN A 11 11.60 0.10 0.14
N VAL A 12 10.40 -0.27 0.58
CA VAL A 12 9.86 0.05 1.90
C VAL A 12 9.90 -1.22 2.76
N SER A 13 10.61 -1.15 3.89
CA SER A 13 10.78 -2.28 4.80
C SER A 13 9.73 -2.30 5.90
N PHE A 14 9.35 -3.50 6.33
CA PHE A 14 8.42 -3.73 7.44
C PHE A 14 8.74 -5.06 8.13
N GLU A 15 8.39 -5.18 9.41
CA GLU A 15 8.65 -6.41 10.18
C GLU A 15 7.50 -7.43 10.05
N ASN A 16 6.27 -6.96 10.23
CA ASN A 16 5.09 -7.81 10.23
C ASN A 16 4.05 -7.30 9.22
N ILE A 17 3.56 -8.20 8.35
CA ILE A 17 2.57 -7.84 7.33
C ILE A 17 1.21 -7.47 7.95
N ASN A 18 0.93 -7.99 9.16
CA ASN A 18 -0.31 -7.72 9.86
C ASN A 18 -0.39 -6.29 10.39
N GLU A 19 0.77 -5.63 10.61
CA GLU A 19 0.87 -4.24 11.07
C GLU A 19 0.66 -3.24 9.92
N LEU A 20 0.73 -3.68 8.68
CA LEU A 20 0.46 -2.81 7.52
C LEU A 20 -1.01 -2.44 7.48
N VAL A 21 -1.33 -1.17 7.30
CA VAL A 21 -2.72 -0.74 7.02
C VAL A 21 -2.84 -0.48 5.53
N LEU A 22 -3.88 -1.03 4.92
CA LEU A 22 -4.18 -0.83 3.51
C LEU A 22 -5.30 0.19 3.40
N ASP A 23 -5.10 1.21 2.56
CA ASP A 23 -6.09 2.25 2.30
C ASP A 23 -6.25 2.47 0.79
N LEU A 24 -7.48 2.67 0.35
CA LEU A 24 -7.85 2.85 -1.05
C LEU A 24 -8.48 4.22 -1.21
N GLN A 25 -7.80 5.11 -1.92
CA GLN A 25 -8.35 6.43 -2.21
C GLN A 25 -9.16 6.39 -3.50
N THR A 26 -10.32 7.04 -3.45
CA THR A 26 -11.27 7.16 -4.55
C THR A 26 -11.64 8.63 -4.75
N ASP A 27 -11.91 9.01 -5.98
CA ASP A 27 -12.49 10.31 -6.29
C ASP A 27 -13.94 10.37 -5.79
N ILE A 28 -14.28 11.41 -5.04
CA ILE A 28 -15.61 11.53 -4.40
C ILE A 28 -16.75 11.75 -5.40
N VAL A 29 -16.45 12.20 -6.62
CA VAL A 29 -17.44 12.49 -7.65
C VAL A 29 -17.64 11.28 -8.57
N THR A 30 -16.56 10.60 -8.95
CA THR A 30 -16.62 9.52 -9.94
C THR A 30 -16.53 8.11 -9.35
N ASP A 31 -16.22 7.97 -8.06
CA ASP A 31 -15.89 6.70 -7.39
C ASP A 31 -14.67 5.97 -8.02
N ASP A 32 -13.91 6.63 -8.90
CA ASP A 32 -12.74 6.04 -9.52
C ASP A 32 -11.58 5.94 -8.51
N VAL A 33 -10.86 4.82 -8.54
CA VAL A 33 -9.67 4.65 -7.70
C VAL A 33 -8.56 5.59 -8.17
N THR A 34 -8.10 6.45 -7.27
CA THR A 34 -7.04 7.42 -7.53
C THR A 34 -5.69 7.00 -6.97
N ALA A 35 -5.66 6.26 -5.85
CA ALA A 35 -4.41 5.75 -5.26
C ALA A 35 -4.61 4.46 -4.46
N TYR A 36 -3.56 3.64 -4.42
CA TYR A 36 -3.44 2.48 -3.55
C TYR A 36 -2.37 2.75 -2.50
N LEU A 37 -2.74 2.77 -1.23
CA LEU A 37 -1.87 3.19 -0.15
C LEU A 37 -1.57 2.05 0.82
N VAL A 38 -0.33 2.02 1.29
CA VAL A 38 0.13 1.14 2.36
C VAL A 38 0.73 2.01 3.46
N CYS A 39 0.14 1.97 4.65
CA CYS A 39 0.70 2.61 5.82
C CYS A 39 1.59 1.62 6.58
N VAL A 40 2.82 2.04 6.83
CA VAL A 40 3.81 1.36 7.66
C VAL A 40 4.08 2.29 8.83
N GLU A 41 3.71 1.87 10.05
CA GLU A 41 3.77 2.73 11.24
C GLU A 41 3.01 4.05 10.99
N ASP A 42 3.71 5.19 11.00
CA ASP A 42 3.15 6.54 10.81
C ASP A 42 3.42 7.11 9.40
N ARG A 43 3.81 6.26 8.43
CA ARG A 43 4.14 6.70 7.07
C ARG A 43 3.28 5.99 6.03
N THR A 44 2.72 6.78 5.13
CA THR A 44 1.90 6.31 4.02
C THR A 44 2.71 6.29 2.74
N TYR A 45 2.67 5.17 2.04
CA TYR A 45 3.35 4.96 0.77
C TYR A 45 2.31 4.64 -0.29
N GLU A 46 2.32 5.40 -1.39
CA GLU A 46 1.59 5.00 -2.58
C GLU A 46 2.31 3.83 -3.25
N VAL A 47 1.54 2.83 -3.66
CA VAL A 47 2.05 1.62 -4.29
C VAL A 47 1.27 1.32 -5.56
N SER A 48 1.85 0.48 -6.42
CA SER A 48 1.07 -0.07 -7.54
C SER A 48 -0.09 -0.95 -7.04
N LYS A 49 -1.18 -1.01 -7.82
CA LYS A 49 -2.29 -1.96 -7.60
C LYS A 49 -1.80 -3.39 -7.35
N LYS A 50 -0.81 -3.84 -8.11
CA LYS A 50 -0.23 -5.18 -7.99
C LYS A 50 0.42 -5.40 -6.63
N THR A 51 1.18 -4.41 -6.13
CA THR A 51 1.78 -4.46 -4.81
C THR A 51 0.71 -4.51 -3.73
N TYR A 52 -0.29 -3.64 -3.81
CA TYR A 52 -1.40 -3.57 -2.86
C TYR A 52 -2.11 -4.93 -2.74
N GLN A 53 -2.54 -5.51 -3.87
CA GLN A 53 -3.21 -6.81 -3.91
C GLN A 53 -2.31 -7.96 -3.42
N ALA A 54 -1.00 -7.88 -3.67
CA ALA A 54 -0.05 -8.88 -3.17
C ALA A 54 0.14 -8.82 -1.65
N ILE A 55 -0.06 -7.66 -1.02
CA ILE A 55 -0.06 -7.51 0.44
C ILE A 55 -1.41 -7.97 1.01
N GLU A 56 -2.51 -7.53 0.40
CA GLU A 56 -3.88 -7.90 0.80
C GLU A 56 -4.09 -9.42 0.84
N SER A 57 -3.64 -10.13 -0.20
CA SER A 57 -3.74 -11.60 -0.29
C SER A 57 -2.87 -12.39 0.69
N LYS A 58 -1.97 -11.72 1.42
CA LYS A 58 -1.05 -12.36 2.37
C LYS A 58 -1.35 -12.01 3.83
N LYS A 59 -2.34 -11.16 4.07
CA LYS A 59 -2.94 -10.93 5.39
C LYS A 59 -3.97 -12.02 5.68
#